data_AF-A0A0E3UNJ1-F1
#
_entry.id   AF-A0A0E3UNJ1-F1
#
_cell.length_a   1.000
_cell.length_b   1.000
_cell.length_c   1.000
_cell.angle_alpha   90.00
_cell.angle_beta   90.00
_cell.angle_gamma   90.00
#
_symmetry.space_group_name_H-M   'P 1'
#
loop_
_entity.id
_entity.type
_entity.pdbx_description
1 polymer ?
#
loop_
_entity_poly.entity_id
_entity_poly.type
_entity_poly.pdbx_seq_one_letter_code
_entity_poly.pdbx_strand_id
1 'polypeptide(L)'
;MRVARSLAEVADSDVVASPIYALGLDQLAKGKMGDGAKLTGWSWVIATEAGAVSAETTAGTNRFAQISNAASAGRFRRALLVMAQGSGDADGEAVQLRIPALHTSLLWIKGKRELYEVLDSSVAGLETGRRYTAAELQKILKPEAESRLRTPNLDG
;
A
#
# COMPACT_ATOMS: atom_id res chain seq x y z
N MET A 1 -17.20 -13.10 11.82
CA MET A 1 -16.09 -12.42 11.14
C MET A 1 -15.87 -11.07 11.81
N ARG A 2 -14.74 -10.88 12.51
CA ARG A 2 -14.42 -9.63 13.21
C ARG A 2 -13.45 -8.82 12.34
N VAL A 3 -13.83 -7.61 11.97
CA VAL A 3 -12.97 -6.67 11.24
C VAL A 3 -12.08 -5.94 12.23
N ALA A 4 -10.76 -6.00 12.04
CA ALA A 4 -9.82 -5.21 12.85
C ALA A 4 -10.01 -3.71 12.64
N ARG A 5 -10.11 -2.94 13.72
CA ARG A 5 -10.26 -1.48 13.72
C ARG A 5 -8.99 -0.73 14.16
N SER A 6 -7.98 -1.45 14.63
CA SER A 6 -6.68 -0.90 15.04
C SER A 6 -5.56 -1.89 14.74
N LEU A 7 -4.31 -1.43 14.70
CA LEU A 7 -3.13 -2.30 14.55
C LEU A 7 -3.09 -3.41 15.62
N ALA A 8 -3.51 -3.10 16.84
CA ALA A 8 -3.57 -4.09 17.92
C ALA A 8 -4.62 -5.19 17.65
N GLU A 9 -5.73 -4.87 16.98
CA GLU A 9 -6.77 -5.86 16.64
C GLU A 9 -6.43 -6.72 15.41
N VAL A 10 -5.41 -6.35 14.61
CA VAL A 10 -4.96 -7.12 13.45
C VAL A 10 -4.44 -8.50 13.86
N ALA A 11 -3.77 -8.59 15.01
CA ALA A 11 -3.15 -9.83 15.50
C ALA A 11 -4.14 -10.98 15.68
N ASP A 12 -5.35 -10.66 16.16
CA ASP A 12 -6.38 -11.63 16.52
C ASP A 12 -7.53 -11.70 15.50
N SER A 13 -7.41 -11.00 14.36
CA SER A 13 -8.48 -10.91 13.36
C SER A 13 -8.21 -11.80 12.14
N ASP A 14 -9.26 -12.52 11.74
CA ASP A 14 -9.29 -13.29 10.50
C ASP A 14 -9.34 -12.39 9.26
N VAL A 15 -9.84 -11.17 9.41
CA VAL A 15 -10.07 -10.21 8.31
C VAL A 15 -9.63 -8.81 8.67
N VAL A 16 -8.63 -8.33 7.93
CA VAL A 16 -8.15 -6.96 8.05
C VAL A 16 -8.72 -6.13 6.91
N ALA A 17 -9.53 -5.13 7.25
CA ALA A 17 -9.95 -4.12 6.29
C ALA A 17 -8.91 -3.00 6.25
N SER A 18 -8.53 -2.58 5.05
CA SER A 18 -7.59 -1.48 4.85
C SER A 18 -7.98 -0.61 3.65
N PRO A 19 -7.95 0.73 3.78
CA PRO A 19 -8.11 1.63 2.64
C PRO A 19 -7.02 1.42 1.59
N ILE A 20 -7.38 1.53 0.32
CA ILE A 20 -6.45 1.58 -0.82
C ILE A 20 -6.42 3.00 -1.36
N TYR A 21 -5.26 3.63 -1.25
CA TYR A 21 -4.93 4.90 -1.90
C TYR A 21 -4.12 4.66 -3.16
N ALA A 22 -4.37 5.45 -4.20
CA ALA A 22 -3.56 5.46 -5.43
C ALA A 22 -2.87 6.81 -5.60
N LEU A 23 -1.60 6.79 -5.98
CA LEU A 23 -0.80 7.96 -6.31
C LEU A 23 -0.47 7.96 -7.81
N GLY A 24 -0.77 9.07 -8.47
CA GLY A 24 -0.46 9.29 -9.88
C GLY A 24 0.98 9.76 -10.08
N LEU A 25 1.53 9.48 -11.27
CA LEU A 25 2.88 9.92 -11.65
C LEU A 25 3.02 11.45 -11.62
N ASP A 26 1.96 12.18 -11.96
CA ASP A 26 1.92 13.64 -11.96
C ASP A 26 2.14 14.23 -10.56
N GLN A 27 1.56 13.60 -9.55
CA GLN A 27 1.74 13.99 -8.15
C GLN A 27 3.14 13.63 -7.67
N LEU A 28 3.60 12.41 -8.00
CA LEU A 28 4.93 11.95 -7.64
C LEU A 28 6.05 12.82 -8.25
N ALA A 29 5.90 13.23 -9.52
CA ALA A 29 6.80 14.17 -10.19
C ALA A 29 6.82 15.55 -9.51
N LYS A 30 5.69 16.00 -8.93
CA LYS A 30 5.60 17.20 -8.09
C LYS A 30 6.21 17.02 -6.70
N GLY A 31 6.78 15.85 -6.39
CA GLY A 31 7.35 15.53 -5.08
C GLY A 31 6.30 15.22 -4.02
N LYS A 32 5.09 14.80 -4.41
CA LYS A 32 4.04 14.38 -3.49
C LYS A 32 4.14 12.89 -3.18
N MET A 33 3.71 12.51 -1.98
CA MET A 33 3.61 11.11 -1.54
C MET A 33 2.20 10.85 -1.01
N GLY A 34 2.04 10.54 0.29
CA GLY A 34 0.73 10.30 0.89
C GLY A 34 -0.27 11.44 0.70
N ASP A 35 0.21 12.69 0.68
CA ASP A 35 -0.61 13.89 0.50
C ASP A 35 -1.17 14.08 -0.93
N GLY A 36 -0.55 13.45 -1.93
CA GLY A 36 -1.03 13.42 -3.31
C GLY A 36 -1.93 12.22 -3.63
N ALA A 37 -2.06 11.27 -2.71
CA ALA A 37 -2.75 10.02 -2.95
C ALA A 37 -4.27 10.14 -2.76
N LYS A 38 -5.04 9.45 -3.60
CA LYS A 38 -6.51 9.47 -3.56
C LYS A 38 -7.05 8.11 -3.12
N LEU A 39 -8.06 8.12 -2.26
CA LEU A 39 -8.78 6.89 -1.91
C LEU A 39 -9.45 6.33 -3.16
N THR A 40 -9.13 5.09 -3.51
CA THR A 40 -9.66 4.39 -4.69
C THR A 40 -10.47 3.17 -4.34
N GLY A 41 -10.24 2.57 -3.17
CA GLY A 41 -10.98 1.41 -2.74
C GLY A 41 -10.72 1.00 -1.31
N TRP A 42 -11.26 -0.16 -0.97
CA TRP A 42 -11.04 -0.88 0.27
C TRP A 42 -10.60 -2.30 -0.07
N SER A 43 -9.66 -2.83 0.71
CA SER A 43 -9.20 -4.21 0.65
C SER A 43 -9.57 -4.91 1.95
N TRP A 44 -10.17 -6.08 1.83
CA TRP A 44 -10.42 -7.03 2.91
C TRP A 44 -9.45 -8.18 2.73
N VAL A 45 -8.38 -8.16 3.54
CA VAL A 45 -7.37 -9.21 3.54
C VAL A 45 -7.77 -10.28 4.53
N ILE A 46 -8.06 -11.47 4.01
CA ILE A 46 -8.61 -12.62 4.71
C ILE A 46 -7.51 -13.68 4.82
N ALA A 47 -7.24 -14.15 6.04
CA ALA A 47 -6.38 -15.31 6.23
C ALA A 47 -7.15 -16.59 5.87
N THR A 48 -6.55 -17.45 5.06
CA THR A 48 -7.08 -18.79 4.75
C THR A 48 -5.98 -19.82 4.97
N GLU A 49 -6.35 -21.11 5.03
CA GLU A 49 -5.39 -22.21 5.15
C GLU A 49 -4.39 -22.26 3.98
N ALA A 50 -4.81 -21.80 2.79
CA ALA A 50 -3.98 -21.74 1.59
C ALA A 50 -3.14 -20.45 1.47
N GLY A 51 -3.26 -19.53 2.43
CA GLY A 51 -2.60 -18.22 2.41
C GLY A 51 -3.59 -17.05 2.43
N ALA A 52 -3.08 -15.82 2.42
CA ALA A 52 -3.93 -14.63 2.49
C ALA A 52 -4.55 -14.29 1.12
N VAL A 53 -5.83 -13.93 1.11
CA VAL A 53 -6.58 -13.47 -0.06
C VAL A 53 -7.08 -12.05 0.18
N SER A 54 -7.09 -11.20 -0.85
CA SER A 54 -7.68 -9.87 -0.83
C SER A 54 -8.98 -9.86 -1.63
N ALA A 55 -10.08 -9.43 -1.01
CA ALA A 55 -11.27 -8.96 -1.73
C ALA A 55 -11.23 -7.43 -1.76
N GLU A 56 -11.65 -6.80 -2.86
CA GLU A 56 -11.59 -5.34 -3.00
C GLU A 56 -12.89 -4.75 -3.51
N THR A 57 -13.18 -3.52 -3.10
CA THR A 57 -14.30 -2.71 -3.60
C THR A 57 -13.83 -1.33 -3.98
N THR A 58 -14.54 -0.72 -4.93
CA THR A 58 -14.34 0.68 -5.31
C THR A 58 -14.82 1.64 -4.22
N ALA A 59 -14.05 2.71 -4.00
CA ALA A 59 -14.45 3.79 -3.11
C ALA A 59 -15.68 4.53 -3.68
N GLY A 60 -16.55 5.02 -2.79
CA GLY A 60 -17.74 5.81 -3.14
C GLY A 60 -18.97 4.98 -3.55
N THR A 61 -18.79 3.84 -4.22
CA THR A 61 -19.93 2.97 -4.61
C THR A 61 -20.00 1.66 -3.84
N ASN A 62 -18.92 1.28 -3.13
CA ASN A 62 -18.76 -0.01 -2.46
C ASN A 62 -19.03 -1.22 -3.37
N ARG A 63 -18.93 -1.04 -4.69
CA ARG A 63 -19.08 -2.13 -5.64
C ARG A 63 -17.84 -3.01 -5.61
N PHE A 64 -18.07 -4.32 -5.64
CA PHE A 64 -17.03 -5.31 -5.83
C PHE A 64 -16.15 -4.93 -7.03
N ALA A 65 -14.84 -4.95 -6.80
CA ALA A 65 -13.84 -4.67 -7.83
C ALA A 65 -13.16 -5.97 -8.27
N GLN A 66 -12.61 -6.73 -7.31
CA GLN A 66 -11.85 -7.95 -7.60
C GLN A 66 -11.62 -8.80 -6.35
N ILE A 67 -11.22 -10.06 -6.59
CA ILE A 67 -10.57 -10.93 -5.61
C ILE A 67 -9.19 -11.29 -6.17
N SER A 68 -8.16 -11.24 -5.33
CA SER A 68 -6.81 -11.69 -5.70
C SER A 68 -6.16 -12.50 -4.57
N ASN A 69 -5.39 -13.51 -4.95
CA ASN A 69 -4.50 -14.26 -4.06
C ASN A 69 -3.04 -13.80 -4.23
N ALA A 70 -2.85 -12.53 -4.59
CA ALA A 70 -1.53 -11.99 -4.90
C ALA A 70 -0.59 -12.04 -3.68
N ALA A 71 0.72 -12.23 -3.93
CA ALA A 71 1.73 -12.25 -2.89
C ALA A 71 1.72 -10.98 -2.01
N SER A 72 1.32 -9.83 -2.59
CA SER A 72 1.17 -8.55 -1.90
C SER A 72 0.13 -8.59 -0.77
N ALA A 73 -0.96 -9.37 -0.89
CA ALA A 73 -1.96 -9.52 0.18
C ALA A 73 -1.36 -10.24 1.40
N GLY A 74 -0.60 -11.31 1.17
CA GLY A 74 0.13 -12.02 2.22
C GLY A 74 1.23 -11.18 2.86
N ARG A 75 1.98 -10.42 2.05
CA ARG A 75 3.01 -9.48 2.54
C ARG A 75 2.39 -8.37 3.37
N PHE A 76 1.27 -7.79 2.92
CA PHE A 76 0.54 -6.76 3.66
C PHE A 76 0.12 -7.27 5.05
N ARG A 77 -0.53 -8.43 5.12
CA ARG A 77 -0.95 -9.00 6.41
C ARG A 77 0.25 -9.26 7.32
N ARG A 78 1.35 -9.82 6.81
CA ARG A 78 2.57 -10.05 7.60
C ARG A 78 3.19 -8.75 8.10
N ALA A 79 3.31 -7.75 7.24
CA ALA A 79 3.85 -6.44 7.59
C ALA A 79 3.04 -5.78 8.72
N LEU A 80 1.70 -5.86 8.64
CA LEU A 80 0.82 -5.39 9.71
C LEU A 80 1.03 -6.13 11.02
N LEU A 81 1.14 -7.47 10.99
CA LEU A 81 1.38 -8.27 12.20
C LEU A 81 2.73 -7.93 12.86
N VAL A 82 3.79 -7.79 12.06
CA VAL A 82 5.11 -7.40 12.56
C VAL A 82 5.05 -6.01 13.19
N MET A 83 4.32 -5.07 12.59
CA MET A 83 4.14 -3.73 13.15
C MET A 83 3.29 -3.73 14.41
N ALA A 84 2.24 -4.56 14.49
CA ALA A 84 1.41 -4.71 15.69
C ALA A 84 2.19 -5.29 16.88
N GLN A 85 3.16 -6.16 16.63
CA GLN A 85 4.03 -6.76 17.65
C GLN A 85 5.18 -5.83 18.08
N GLY A 86 5.58 -4.88 17.22
CA GLY A 86 6.61 -3.89 17.51
C GLY A 86 6.06 -2.72 18.31
N SER A 87 6.25 -2.75 19.63
CA SER A 87 5.93 -1.61 20.50
C SER A 87 6.81 -0.40 20.16
N GLY A 88 6.28 0.63 19.48
CA GLY A 88 6.86 1.97 19.64
C GLY A 88 6.66 3.01 18.54
N ASP A 89 6.47 2.67 17.27
CA ASP A 89 6.62 3.68 16.19
C ASP A 89 5.40 3.91 15.28
N ALA A 90 4.34 3.10 15.39
CA ALA A 90 3.19 3.18 14.49
C ALA A 90 1.96 3.84 15.14
N ASP A 91 2.09 5.11 15.54
CA ASP A 91 0.93 5.98 15.81
C ASP A 91 0.29 6.39 14.48
N GLY A 92 -0.58 5.54 13.91
CA GLY A 92 -1.22 5.82 12.63
C GLY A 92 -2.21 4.77 12.12
N GLU A 93 -2.92 5.14 11.07
CA GLU A 93 -3.79 4.24 10.30
C GLU A 93 -2.94 3.49 9.26
N ALA A 94 -3.08 2.16 9.21
CA ALA A 94 -2.36 1.35 8.25
C ALA A 94 -3.17 1.18 6.96
N VAL A 95 -2.64 1.77 5.88
CA VAL A 95 -3.32 1.84 4.58
C VAL A 95 -2.45 1.26 3.47
N GLN A 96 -3.06 0.84 2.37
CA GLN A 96 -2.33 0.46 1.17
C GLN A 96 -2.13 1.69 0.29
N LEU A 97 -0.90 1.93 -0.15
CA LEU A 97 -0.58 2.92 -1.18
C LEU A 97 -0.12 2.22 -2.45
N ARG A 98 -0.81 2.46 -3.56
CA ARG A 98 -0.50 1.90 -4.88
C ARG A 98 -0.02 3.01 -5.80
N ILE A 99 0.98 2.70 -6.62
CA ILE A 99 1.44 3.54 -7.73
C ILE A 99 1.28 2.67 -8.98
N PRO A 100 0.07 2.60 -9.58
CA PRO A 100 -0.23 1.59 -10.59
C PRO A 100 0.69 1.66 -11.80
N ALA A 101 1.01 2.86 -12.27
CA ALA A 101 1.89 3.09 -13.42
C ALA A 101 3.34 2.61 -13.20
N LEU A 102 3.74 2.39 -11.95
CA LEU A 102 5.06 1.85 -11.59
C LEU A 102 4.99 0.42 -11.06
N HIS A 103 3.81 -0.23 -11.11
CA HIS A 103 3.55 -1.54 -10.52
C HIS A 103 4.08 -1.66 -9.07
N THR A 104 3.95 -0.58 -8.30
CA THR A 104 4.43 -0.51 -6.91
C THR A 104 3.26 -0.51 -5.95
N SER A 105 3.35 -1.32 -4.91
CA SER A 105 2.42 -1.36 -3.77
C SER A 105 3.19 -1.26 -2.47
N LEU A 106 2.72 -0.41 -1.56
CA LEU A 106 3.33 -0.11 -0.28
C LEU A 106 2.30 -0.25 0.84
N LEU A 107 2.75 -0.68 2.02
CA LEU A 107 2.05 -0.43 3.27
C LEU A 107 2.46 0.96 3.72
N TRP A 108 1.49 1.85 3.89
CA TRP A 108 1.69 3.22 4.38
C TRP A 108 1.07 3.34 5.77
N ILE A 109 1.89 3.72 6.75
CA ILE A 109 1.42 4.13 8.07
C ILE A 109 1.14 5.62 8.02
N LYS A 110 -0.15 5.96 7.94
CA LYS A 110 -0.63 7.33 7.87
C LYS A 110 -0.80 7.88 9.28
N GLY A 111 0.07 8.81 9.66
CA GLY A 111 0.12 9.35 11.01
C GLY A 111 1.06 10.55 11.11
N LYS A 112 1.48 10.90 12.33
CA LYS A 112 2.42 12.01 12.55
C LYS A 112 3.80 11.74 11.94
N ARG A 113 4.23 10.48 11.98
CA ARG A 113 5.46 9.99 11.35
C ARG A 113 5.07 8.95 10.33
N GLU A 114 5.10 9.34 9.07
CA GLU A 114 4.75 8.42 8.00
C GLU A 114 5.89 7.46 7.71
N LEU A 115 5.55 6.18 7.62
CA LEU A 115 6.44 5.11 7.22
C LEU A 115 5.82 4.33 6.08
N TYR A 116 6.67 3.87 5.17
CA TYR A 116 6.25 3.16 3.97
C TYR A 116 7.06 1.87 3.86
N GLU A 117 6.40 0.71 3.88
CA GLU A 117 7.04 -0.58 3.66
C GLU A 117 6.70 -1.10 2.26
N VAL A 118 7.70 -1.52 1.49
CA VAL A 118 7.48 -2.01 0.13
C VAL A 118 6.85 -3.40 0.17
N LEU A 119 5.65 -3.54 -0.38
CA LEU A 119 4.97 -4.84 -0.50
C LEU A 119 5.30 -5.51 -1.83
N ASP A 120 5.40 -4.71 -2.89
CA ASP A 120 5.78 -5.15 -4.23
C ASP A 120 6.23 -3.95 -5.06
N SER A 121 7.18 -4.13 -5.98
CA SER A 121 7.63 -3.04 -6.86
C SER A 121 8.41 -3.57 -8.06
N SER A 122 8.22 -2.96 -9.23
CA SER A 122 9.14 -3.13 -10.38
C SER A 122 10.22 -2.04 -10.47
N VAL A 123 10.20 -1.04 -9.59
CA VAL A 123 11.15 0.09 -9.61
C VAL A 123 12.48 -0.33 -8.97
N ALA A 124 13.58 -0.14 -9.70
CA ALA A 124 14.92 -0.39 -9.20
C ALA A 124 15.23 0.48 -7.98
N GLY A 125 15.89 -0.10 -6.97
CA GLY A 125 16.22 0.57 -5.70
C GLY A 125 15.13 0.50 -4.63
N LEU A 126 13.94 -0.03 -4.95
CA LEU A 126 12.94 -0.40 -3.95
C LEU A 126 13.04 -1.89 -3.61
N GLU A 127 13.36 -2.17 -2.35
CA GLU A 127 13.52 -3.53 -1.83
C GLU A 127 12.23 -3.97 -1.12
N THR A 128 11.67 -5.11 -1.51
CA THR A 128 10.47 -5.66 -0.86
C THR A 128 10.73 -5.96 0.62
N GLY A 129 9.80 -5.57 1.49
CA GLY A 129 9.89 -5.71 2.94
C GLY A 129 10.71 -4.62 3.63
N ARG A 130 11.40 -3.75 2.88
CA ARG A 130 12.14 -2.63 3.46
C ARG A 130 11.23 -1.44 3.71
N ARG A 131 11.50 -0.75 4.81
CA ARG A 131 10.84 0.50 5.21
C ARG A 131 11.62 1.71 4.71
N TYR A 132 10.86 2.73 4.34
CA TYR A 132 11.35 4.00 3.83
C TYR A 132 10.53 5.14 4.43
N THR A 133 11.18 6.29 4.59
CA THR A 133 10.52 7.58 4.80
C THR A 133 9.98 8.12 3.48
N ALA A 134 9.06 9.09 3.54
CA ALA A 134 8.57 9.79 2.36
C ALA A 134 9.72 10.41 1.53
N ALA A 135 10.73 10.99 2.19
CA ALA A 135 11.85 11.63 1.52
C ALA A 135 12.75 10.63 0.78
N GLU A 136 12.99 9.45 1.35
CA GLU A 136 13.75 8.39 0.67
C GLU A 136 12.98 7.84 -0.53
N LEU A 137 11.67 7.59 -0.38
CA LEU A 137 10.84 7.17 -1.50
C LEU A 137 10.82 8.21 -2.62
N GLN A 138 10.68 9.50 -2.30
CA GLN A 138 10.68 10.56 -3.30
C GLN A 138 11.99 10.60 -4.09
N LYS A 139 13.14 10.42 -3.44
CA LYS A 139 14.44 10.39 -4.13
C LYS A 139 14.53 9.27 -5.17
N ILE A 140 13.90 8.13 -4.90
CA ILE A 140 13.92 6.94 -5.77
C ILE A 140 12.84 7.05 -6.86
N LEU A 141 11.62 7.39 -6.46
CA LEU A 141 10.42 7.30 -7.28
C LEU A 141 10.20 8.52 -8.18
N LYS A 142 10.64 9.71 -7.77
CA LYS A 142 10.44 10.93 -8.58
C LYS A 142 11.15 10.87 -9.94
N PRO A 143 12.44 10.46 -10.03
CA PRO A 143 13.10 10.32 -11.33
C PRO A 143 12.40 9.33 -12.26
N GLU A 144 11.91 8.21 -11.72
CA GLU A 144 11.15 7.21 -12.49
C GLU A 144 9.82 7.81 -13.00
N ALA A 145 9.10 8.54 -12.15
CA ALA A 145 7.86 9.21 -12.56
C ALA A 145 8.09 10.26 -13.66
N GLU A 146 9.13 11.09 -13.51
CA GLU A 146 9.51 12.09 -14.51
C GLU A 146 9.98 11.44 -15.83
N SER A 147 10.63 10.28 -15.76
CA SER A 147 11.02 9.50 -16.94
C SER A 147 9.78 8.99 -17.68
N ARG A 148 8.85 8.33 -16.96
CA ARG A 148 7.60 7.78 -17.51
C ARG A 148 6.65 8.85 -18.07
N LEU A 149 6.66 10.06 -17.51
CA LEU A 149 5.84 11.17 -18.02
C LEU A 149 6.46 11.83 -19.27
N ARG A 150 7.79 11.83 -19.39
CA ARG A 150 8.50 12.36 -20.58
C ARG A 150 8.44 11.40 -21.75
N THR A 151 8.40 10.11 -21.46
CA THR A 151 8.20 9.05 -22.43
C THR A 151 6.83 8.44 -22.17
N PRO A 152 5.71 9.14 -22.48
CA PRO A 152 4.41 8.50 -22.48
C PRO A 152 4.51 7.40 -23.53
N ASN A 153 4.75 6.16 -23.12
CA ASN A 153 5.00 5.08 -24.07
C ASN A 153 3.88 5.05 -25.11
N LEU A 154 4.31 5.31 -26.34
CA LEU A 154 3.74 4.81 -27.57
C LEU A 154 3.90 3.28 -27.55
N ASP A 155 3.10 2.55 -26.79
CA ASP A 155 3.04 1.09 -26.86
C ASP A 155 1.63 0.60 -26.46
N GLY A 156 0.86 0.18 -27.47
CA GLY A 156 -0.22 -0.81 -27.36
C GLY A 156 -1.64 -0.28 -27.37
#